data_AF-A0A8S2QXX0-F1
#
_entry.id   AF-A0A8S2QXX0-F1
#
_cell.length_a   1.000
_cell.length_b   1.000
_cell.length_c   1.000
_cell.angle_alpha   90.00
_cell.angle_beta   90.00
_cell.angle_gamma   90.00
#
_symmetry.space_group_name_H-M   'P 1'
#
loop_
_entity.id
_entity.type
_entity.pdbx_description
1 polymer ?
#
loop_
_entity_poly.entity_id
_entity_poly.type
_entity_poly.pdbx_seq_one_letter_code
_entity_poly.pdbx_strand_id
1 'polypeptide(L)'
;MNEPSNFVDGSMDGCTSNNLDNPPFVPNVLGGTLYSKTLCPSAQQYLSSHYNLHNMFGYFEAMASNAALKTIRKKRPFVLTRSSYAGSGQFTAHWTGDNRATFDDMYFSIPAILSFNMFGITHVGADICGFGLDTTEELCTRWMQLGAFYPFMRNHNDLGQKDQDPASFSWEAQQIMKQALIMRYALVPFWYTLHHEAAMISRTIVQPVFFEFPGDENTYNIDQQFLIGRAILVSPNLKAGATSVHAYIPSDVWYEFPSGVKVPNVGIYTDLDAPLSKINAHVRGGFIVPMQTPGANLMIGRGNPFTLLIAQSQWGNASGNLFWDDGDSTDSIETKTYNYLEFSLTDANRVTMNAFVTNYKDSPMRLDIVKVLGVNKPVNSVNVNGKTYKSFLYNIPDQILLVYGLDLDMIAQASQVIEWTFTN
;
A
#
# COMPACT_ATOMS: atom_id res chain seq x y z
N MET A 1 -2.71 -11.39 21.03
CA MET A 1 -3.05 -11.58 22.47
C MET A 1 -2.06 -10.88 23.40
N ASN A 2 -1.36 -9.86 22.91
CA ASN A 2 -0.21 -9.27 23.58
C ASN A 2 -0.46 -7.86 24.11
N GLU A 3 -1.71 -7.58 24.45
CA GLU A 3 -2.12 -6.41 25.20
C GLU A 3 -1.44 -6.33 26.58
N PRO A 4 -1.25 -7.39 27.40
CA PRO A 4 -1.55 -8.83 27.25
C PRO A 4 -2.98 -9.19 27.62
N SER A 5 -3.62 -10.01 26.79
CA SER A 5 -5.00 -10.44 27.01
C SER A 5 -5.09 -11.54 28.07
N ASN A 6 -6.10 -11.45 28.92
CA ASN A 6 -6.46 -12.47 29.91
C ASN A 6 -7.97 -12.75 29.87
N PHE A 7 -8.37 -14.01 30.04
CA PHE A 7 -9.78 -14.39 30.05
C PHE A 7 -10.43 -14.21 31.43
N VAL A 8 -9.61 -14.14 32.47
CA VAL A 8 -10.01 -13.69 33.80
C VAL A 8 -9.47 -12.29 34.06
N ASP A 9 -10.19 -11.50 34.86
CA ASP A 9 -9.76 -10.16 35.21
C ASP A 9 -8.66 -10.25 36.29
N GLY A 10 -7.46 -9.77 35.95
CA GLY A 10 -6.31 -9.82 36.85
C GLY A 10 -5.59 -11.16 36.86
N SER A 11 -5.97 -12.04 37.79
CA SER A 11 -5.35 -13.35 37.99
C SER A 11 -6.36 -14.38 38.49
N MET A 12 -5.96 -15.66 38.59
CA MET A 12 -6.81 -16.71 39.15
C MET A 12 -7.23 -16.45 40.60
N ASP A 13 -6.44 -15.69 41.34
CA ASP A 13 -6.68 -15.32 42.75
C ASP A 13 -7.22 -13.88 42.89
N GLY A 14 -7.54 -13.22 41.77
CA GLY A 14 -7.90 -11.80 41.73
C GLY A 14 -6.70 -10.86 41.83
N CYS A 15 -6.97 -9.58 42.12
CA CYS A 15 -5.95 -8.56 42.35
C CYS A 15 -6.00 -8.05 43.79
N THR A 16 -4.95 -7.35 44.21
CA THR A 16 -4.87 -6.82 45.57
C THR A 16 -5.62 -5.50 45.70
N SER A 17 -5.96 -5.07 46.91
CA SER A 17 -6.67 -3.79 47.15
C SER A 17 -5.72 -2.58 47.25
N ASN A 18 -4.59 -2.59 46.54
CA ASN A 18 -3.62 -1.49 46.58
C ASN A 18 -3.95 -0.36 45.58
N ASN A 19 -3.23 0.76 45.67
CA ASN A 19 -3.45 1.95 44.85
C ASN A 19 -3.06 1.80 43.37
N LEU A 20 -2.37 0.74 42.96
CA LEU A 20 -2.11 0.44 41.55
C LEU A 20 -3.27 -0.35 40.94
N ASP A 21 -3.77 -1.34 41.66
CA ASP A 21 -4.91 -2.15 41.23
C ASP A 21 -6.23 -1.35 41.33
N ASN A 22 -6.32 -0.42 42.28
CA ASN A 22 -7.47 0.47 42.51
C ASN A 22 -7.00 1.93 42.64
N PRO A 23 -6.59 2.57 41.54
CA PRO A 23 -6.08 3.94 41.58
C PRO A 23 -7.20 4.94 41.89
N PRO A 24 -6.86 6.12 42.43
CA PRO A 24 -7.84 7.16 42.76
C PRO A 24 -8.57 7.72 41.52
N PHE A 25 -8.01 7.53 40.32
CA PHE A 25 -8.63 7.85 39.05
C PHE A 25 -8.45 6.68 38.08
N VAL A 26 -9.56 6.20 37.54
CA VAL A 26 -9.60 5.18 36.49
C VAL A 26 -10.09 5.87 35.22
N PRO A 27 -9.31 5.90 34.12
CA PRO A 27 -9.80 6.38 32.82
C PRO A 27 -11.03 5.58 32.38
N ASN A 28 -11.78 6.07 31.39
CA ASN A 28 -12.97 5.39 30.87
C ASN A 28 -12.60 4.17 29.99
N VAL A 29 -11.99 3.15 30.60
CA VAL A 29 -11.61 1.88 29.97
C VAL A 29 -12.79 0.90 29.98
N LEU A 30 -12.83 0.00 29.00
CA LEU A 30 -13.80 -1.08 28.97
C LEU A 30 -13.68 -1.94 30.24
N GLY A 31 -14.81 -2.30 30.85
CA GLY A 31 -14.86 -3.07 32.09
C GLY A 31 -14.68 -2.23 33.37
N GLY A 32 -14.31 -0.95 33.27
CA GLY A 32 -14.28 -0.02 34.40
C GLY A 32 -13.13 -0.23 35.40
N THR A 33 -12.21 -1.15 35.13
CA THR A 33 -11.01 -1.41 35.96
C THR A 33 -9.78 -1.58 35.06
N LEU A 34 -8.58 -1.29 35.59
CA LEU A 34 -7.33 -1.41 34.83
C LEU A 34 -6.90 -2.85 34.56
N TYR A 35 -7.42 -3.83 35.31
CA TYR A 35 -7.12 -5.25 35.13
C TYR A 35 -8.21 -6.01 34.37
N SER A 36 -9.24 -5.33 33.86
CA SER A 36 -10.25 -6.00 33.05
C SER A 36 -9.62 -6.56 31.78
N LYS A 37 -9.84 -7.85 31.51
CA LYS A 37 -9.25 -8.60 30.38
C LYS A 37 -7.73 -8.59 30.31
N THR A 38 -7.03 -8.31 31.40
CA THR A 38 -5.57 -8.29 31.46
C THR A 38 -5.05 -8.71 32.85
N LEU A 39 -3.77 -8.47 33.14
CA LEU A 39 -3.11 -8.81 34.40
C LEU A 39 -3.33 -7.73 35.47
N CYS A 40 -3.08 -8.07 36.73
CA CYS A 40 -3.12 -7.08 37.82
C CYS A 40 -2.07 -5.97 37.61
N PRO A 41 -2.44 -4.67 37.69
CA PRO A 41 -1.50 -3.56 37.58
C PRO A 41 -0.31 -3.64 38.54
N SER A 42 -0.48 -4.19 39.75
CA SER A 42 0.63 -4.33 40.69
C SER A 42 1.59 -5.49 40.38
N ALA A 43 1.31 -6.31 39.37
CA ALA A 43 2.22 -7.38 38.95
C ALA A 43 3.60 -6.81 38.59
N GLN A 44 4.67 -7.47 39.00
CA GLN A 44 6.03 -6.97 38.83
C GLN A 44 6.65 -7.48 37.53
N GLN A 45 7.21 -6.58 36.74
CA GLN A 45 8.08 -6.87 35.61
C GLN A 45 9.49 -6.34 35.93
N TYR A 46 10.48 -6.71 35.12
CA TYR A 46 11.88 -6.37 35.38
C TYR A 46 12.12 -4.86 35.55
N LEU A 47 11.50 -4.02 34.72
CA LEU A 47 11.72 -2.57 34.73
C LEU A 47 10.80 -1.81 35.72
N SER A 48 9.58 -2.30 35.95
CA SER A 48 8.57 -1.63 36.77
C SER A 48 7.35 -2.55 36.99
N SER A 49 6.33 -2.03 37.66
CA SER A 49 5.03 -2.68 37.74
C SER A 49 4.32 -2.71 36.37
N HIS A 50 3.36 -3.62 36.22
CA HIS A 50 2.48 -3.71 35.06
C HIS A 50 1.65 -2.44 34.88
N TYR A 51 1.27 -1.75 35.95
CA TYR A 51 0.60 -0.44 35.92
C TYR A 51 1.34 0.56 35.01
N ASN A 52 2.67 0.62 35.11
CA ASN A 52 3.48 1.52 34.30
C ASN A 52 3.79 0.99 32.89
N LEU A 53 3.80 -0.34 32.71
CA LEU A 53 4.32 -1.00 31.52
C LEU A 53 3.27 -1.71 30.66
N HIS A 54 2.00 -1.71 31.08
CA HIS A 54 0.90 -2.42 30.41
C HIS A 54 0.86 -2.09 28.90
N ASN A 55 0.79 -0.80 28.57
CA ASN A 55 0.74 -0.33 27.17
C ASN A 55 2.00 -0.63 26.34
N MET A 56 3.09 -1.07 26.97
CA MET A 56 4.35 -1.41 26.29
C MET A 56 4.56 -2.92 26.15
N PHE A 57 3.64 -3.76 26.62
CA PHE A 57 3.82 -5.21 26.59
C PHE A 57 4.03 -5.73 25.16
N GLY A 58 3.11 -5.42 24.25
CA GLY A 58 3.21 -5.79 22.83
C GLY A 58 4.41 -5.16 22.13
N TYR A 59 4.81 -3.94 22.53
CA TYR A 59 6.02 -3.29 22.01
C TYR A 59 7.28 -4.09 22.37
N PHE A 60 7.44 -4.48 23.64
CA PHE A 60 8.60 -5.25 24.07
C PHE A 60 8.62 -6.65 23.47
N GLU A 61 7.47 -7.31 23.35
CA GLU A 61 7.37 -8.60 22.67
C GLU A 61 7.74 -8.50 21.18
N ALA A 62 7.25 -7.49 20.46
CA ALA A 62 7.59 -7.26 19.05
C ALA A 62 9.09 -7.00 18.86
N MET A 63 9.69 -6.18 19.73
CA MET A 63 11.14 -5.92 19.73
C MET A 63 11.95 -7.21 19.97
N ALA A 64 11.57 -8.01 20.98
CA ALA A 64 12.22 -9.28 21.27
C ALA A 64 12.09 -10.28 20.11
N SER A 65 10.89 -10.39 19.54
CA SER A 65 10.59 -11.27 18.40
C SER A 65 11.37 -10.86 17.14
N ASN A 66 11.46 -9.57 16.85
CA ASN A 66 12.26 -9.02 15.76
C ASN A 66 13.75 -9.40 15.91
N ALA A 67 14.31 -9.19 17.10
CA ALA A 67 15.71 -9.54 17.40
C ALA A 67 15.97 -11.05 17.32
N ALA A 68 15.04 -11.86 17.81
CA ALA A 68 15.12 -13.32 17.72
C ALA A 68 15.11 -13.79 16.26
N LEU A 69 14.19 -13.29 15.42
CA LEU A 69 14.11 -13.65 14.01
C LEU A 69 15.35 -13.21 13.22
N LYS A 70 15.88 -12.01 13.48
CA LYS A 70 17.15 -11.57 12.89
C LYS A 70 18.28 -12.53 13.27
N THR A 71 18.31 -13.00 14.51
CA THR A 71 19.34 -13.93 15.00
C THR A 71 19.22 -15.32 14.37
N ILE A 72 18.00 -15.87 14.29
CA ILE A 72 17.72 -17.22 13.80
C ILE A 72 17.83 -17.30 12.28
N ARG A 73 17.23 -16.33 11.56
CA ARG A 73 17.11 -16.39 10.10
C ARG A 73 18.23 -15.66 9.36
N LYS A 74 18.92 -14.71 10.02
CA LYS A 74 19.89 -13.81 9.38
C LYS A 74 19.33 -13.07 8.17
N LYS A 75 18.04 -12.75 8.23
CA LYS A 75 17.20 -12.17 7.18
C LYS A 75 16.23 -11.18 7.81
N ARG A 76 15.59 -10.34 6.99
CA ARG A 76 14.59 -9.38 7.46
C ARG A 76 13.47 -10.12 8.19
N PRO A 77 13.14 -9.70 9.42
CA PRO A 77 12.07 -10.31 10.18
C PRO A 77 10.72 -9.85 9.63
N PHE A 78 9.76 -10.76 9.56
CA PHE A 78 8.36 -10.42 9.47
C PHE A 78 7.71 -10.76 10.81
N VAL A 79 7.31 -9.72 11.53
CA VAL A 79 6.55 -9.81 12.78
C VAL A 79 5.24 -9.08 12.53
N LEU A 80 4.13 -9.68 12.94
CA LEU A 80 2.80 -9.09 12.87
C LEU A 80 2.25 -9.04 14.31
N THR A 81 2.08 -7.83 14.86
CA THR A 81 1.63 -7.62 16.24
C THR A 81 0.18 -7.15 16.30
N ARG A 82 -0.53 -7.50 17.39
CA ARG A 82 -1.88 -6.98 17.67
C ARG A 82 -1.85 -5.76 18.58
N SER A 83 -1.04 -5.76 19.64
CA SER A 83 -0.83 -4.60 20.51
C SER A 83 0.40 -3.82 20.07
N SER A 84 0.33 -2.48 20.13
CA SER A 84 1.42 -1.60 19.72
C SER A 84 1.47 -0.33 20.58
N TYR A 85 2.69 0.17 20.78
CA TYR A 85 3.00 1.48 21.36
C TYR A 85 3.71 2.39 20.35
N ALA A 86 3.90 3.68 20.67
CA ALA A 86 4.70 4.59 19.85
C ALA A 86 6.09 4.01 19.55
N GLY A 87 6.48 4.01 18.27
CA GLY A 87 7.74 3.43 17.80
C GLY A 87 7.69 1.94 17.41
N SER A 88 6.56 1.25 17.59
CA SER A 88 6.44 -0.18 17.24
C SER A 88 6.74 -0.48 15.75
N GLY A 89 6.49 0.47 14.86
CA GLY A 89 6.73 0.32 13.42
C GLY A 89 8.19 0.01 13.05
N GLN A 90 9.14 0.28 13.95
CA GLN A 90 10.55 -0.12 13.80
C GLN A 90 10.75 -1.64 13.82
N PHE A 91 9.84 -2.37 14.46
CA PHE A 91 10.02 -3.79 14.77
C PHE A 91 8.98 -4.70 14.11
N THR A 92 7.82 -4.17 13.72
CA THR A 92 6.68 -5.02 13.36
C THR A 92 5.70 -4.35 12.40
N ALA A 93 5.02 -5.19 11.63
CA ALA A 93 3.77 -4.89 10.98
C ALA A 93 2.59 -4.95 11.98
N HIS A 94 1.42 -4.46 11.58
CA HIS A 94 0.20 -4.48 12.40
C HIS A 94 -1.02 -4.91 11.58
N TRP A 95 -2.03 -5.47 12.24
CA TRP A 95 -3.37 -5.59 11.67
C TRP A 95 -4.39 -5.03 12.66
N THR A 96 -5.50 -4.50 12.15
CA THR A 96 -6.49 -3.76 12.97
C THR A 96 -7.31 -4.62 13.94
N GLY A 97 -6.93 -5.89 14.15
CA GLY A 97 -7.60 -6.80 15.07
C GLY A 97 -8.86 -7.45 14.47
N ASP A 98 -9.69 -7.94 15.39
CA ASP A 98 -10.82 -8.84 15.13
C ASP A 98 -12.04 -8.04 14.63
N ASN A 99 -11.98 -7.57 13.38
CA ASN A 99 -13.07 -6.86 12.71
C ASN A 99 -14.23 -7.81 12.31
N ARG A 100 -15.34 -7.26 11.83
CA ARG A 100 -16.51 -8.05 11.40
C ARG A 100 -16.72 -7.99 9.89
N ALA A 101 -17.38 -9.01 9.35
CA ALA A 101 -17.81 -9.07 7.96
C ALA A 101 -19.02 -8.14 7.71
N THR A 102 -18.79 -6.83 7.82
CA THR A 102 -19.78 -5.78 7.53
C THR A 102 -19.19 -4.70 6.63
N PHE A 103 -20.05 -3.98 5.90
CA PHE A 103 -19.62 -2.81 5.12
C PHE A 103 -19.11 -1.66 6.00
N ASP A 104 -19.62 -1.53 7.24
CA ASP A 104 -19.16 -0.51 8.19
C ASP A 104 -17.71 -0.80 8.63
N ASP A 105 -17.38 -2.06 8.96
CA ASP A 105 -16.01 -2.46 9.29
C ASP A 105 -15.06 -2.29 8.09
N MET A 106 -15.54 -2.58 6.87
CA MET A 106 -14.79 -2.29 5.65
C MET A 106 -14.54 -0.78 5.49
N TYR A 107 -15.52 0.08 5.78
CA TYR A 107 -15.33 1.53 5.80
C TYR A 107 -14.31 1.95 6.86
N PHE A 108 -14.48 1.52 8.12
CA PHE A 108 -13.62 1.93 9.24
C PHE A 108 -12.18 1.42 9.12
N SER A 109 -11.93 0.40 8.28
CA SER A 109 -10.57 -0.03 7.95
C SER A 109 -9.71 1.10 7.36
N ILE A 110 -10.30 2.02 6.58
CA ILE A 110 -9.58 3.12 5.91
C ILE A 110 -9.02 4.12 6.92
N PRO A 111 -9.85 4.79 7.77
CA PRO A 111 -9.33 5.70 8.77
C PRO A 111 -8.40 5.02 9.78
N ALA A 112 -8.60 3.72 10.09
CA ALA A 112 -7.67 2.97 10.92
C ALA A 112 -6.27 2.86 10.25
N ILE A 113 -6.20 2.42 9.00
CA ILE A 113 -4.95 2.31 8.23
C ILE A 113 -4.26 3.66 8.05
N LEU A 114 -5.03 4.72 7.78
CA LEU A 114 -4.52 6.09 7.72
C LEU A 114 -3.89 6.52 9.05
N SER A 115 -4.57 6.22 10.16
CA SER A 115 -4.06 6.51 11.51
C SER A 115 -2.75 5.79 11.79
N PHE A 116 -2.66 4.49 11.49
CA PHE A 116 -1.43 3.73 11.69
C PHE A 116 -0.26 4.20 10.82
N ASN A 117 -0.53 4.68 9.59
CA ASN A 117 0.50 5.33 8.79
C ASN A 117 1.01 6.60 9.48
N MET A 118 0.13 7.45 10.03
CA MET A 118 0.53 8.62 10.83
C MET A 118 1.26 8.25 12.12
N PHE A 119 0.98 7.07 12.70
CA PHE A 119 1.70 6.54 13.87
C PHE A 119 3.07 5.94 13.52
N GLY A 120 3.47 5.95 12.25
CA GLY A 120 4.74 5.37 11.79
C GLY A 120 4.74 3.84 11.70
N ILE A 121 3.56 3.20 11.71
CA ILE A 121 3.39 1.76 11.49
C ILE A 121 2.78 1.57 10.10
N THR A 122 3.62 1.74 9.07
CA THR A 122 3.14 1.86 7.68
C THR A 122 2.79 0.53 7.02
N HIS A 123 3.33 -0.61 7.51
CA HIS A 123 2.93 -1.94 7.04
C HIS A 123 1.73 -2.45 7.87
N VAL A 124 0.54 -1.97 7.52
CA VAL A 124 -0.71 -2.20 8.24
C VAL A 124 -1.86 -2.56 7.29
N GLY A 125 -2.84 -3.31 7.78
CA GLY A 125 -4.06 -3.68 7.06
C GLY A 125 -5.16 -4.21 7.97
N ALA A 126 -6.34 -4.43 7.41
CA ALA A 126 -7.44 -5.11 8.09
C ALA A 126 -7.62 -6.53 7.55
N ASP A 127 -8.32 -7.38 8.30
CA ASP A 127 -8.69 -8.71 7.82
C ASP A 127 -9.78 -8.57 6.74
N ILE A 128 -9.37 -8.90 5.51
CA ILE A 128 -10.19 -8.72 4.31
C ILE A 128 -11.34 -9.73 4.33
N CYS A 129 -12.52 -9.26 3.92
CA CYS A 129 -13.82 -9.94 4.01
C CYS A 129 -14.42 -10.00 5.43
N GLY A 130 -13.65 -9.61 6.45
CA GLY A 130 -14.02 -9.56 7.86
C GLY A 130 -13.62 -10.83 8.61
N PHE A 131 -13.12 -10.68 9.83
CA PHE A 131 -12.71 -11.80 10.67
C PHE A 131 -13.91 -12.54 11.29
N GLY A 132 -14.79 -11.82 12.00
CA GLY A 132 -15.99 -12.39 12.60
C GLY A 132 -17.23 -12.24 11.72
N LEU A 133 -18.23 -13.10 11.94
CA LEU A 133 -19.46 -13.25 11.11
C LEU A 133 -19.20 -13.84 9.72
N ASP A 134 -20.25 -14.42 9.13
CA ASP A 134 -20.21 -14.89 7.73
C ASP A 134 -20.21 -13.68 6.77
N THR A 135 -19.22 -13.63 5.88
CA THR A 135 -19.17 -12.64 4.80
C THR A 135 -20.20 -12.95 3.69
N THR A 136 -20.45 -11.97 2.84
CA THR A 136 -21.23 -12.14 1.60
C THR A 136 -20.32 -12.05 0.39
N GLU A 137 -20.73 -12.62 -0.74
CA GLU A 137 -19.94 -12.54 -1.98
C GLU A 137 -19.71 -11.10 -2.43
N GLU A 138 -20.73 -10.24 -2.32
CA GLU A 138 -20.60 -8.82 -2.64
C GLU A 138 -19.58 -8.13 -1.72
N LEU A 139 -19.73 -8.29 -0.40
CA LEU A 139 -18.83 -7.68 0.58
C LEU A 139 -17.39 -8.15 0.35
N CYS A 140 -17.17 -9.46 0.24
CA CYS A 140 -15.84 -10.00 0.07
C CYS A 140 -15.22 -9.58 -1.28
N THR A 141 -16.02 -9.46 -2.34
CA THR A 141 -15.53 -8.94 -3.64
C THR A 141 -15.08 -7.48 -3.52
N ARG A 142 -15.88 -6.61 -2.88
CA ARG A 142 -15.52 -5.21 -2.63
C ARG A 142 -14.31 -5.08 -1.71
N TRP A 143 -14.24 -5.91 -0.68
CA TRP A 143 -13.15 -5.86 0.29
C TRP A 143 -11.86 -6.42 -0.31
N MET A 144 -11.90 -7.42 -1.19
CA MET A 144 -10.72 -7.87 -1.93
C MET A 144 -10.20 -6.79 -2.88
N GLN A 145 -11.08 -6.02 -3.51
CA GLN A 145 -10.70 -4.85 -4.32
C GLN A 145 -10.02 -3.77 -3.46
N LEU A 146 -10.63 -3.38 -2.34
CA LEU A 146 -10.06 -2.40 -1.41
C LEU A 146 -8.75 -2.89 -0.79
N GLY A 147 -8.75 -4.11 -0.27
CA GLY A 147 -7.63 -4.72 0.44
C GLY A 147 -6.40 -4.96 -0.44
N ALA A 148 -6.57 -5.06 -1.76
CA ALA A 148 -5.46 -5.04 -2.71
C ALA A 148 -4.61 -3.77 -2.62
N PHE A 149 -5.16 -2.69 -2.05
CA PHE A 149 -4.51 -1.41 -1.79
C PHE A 149 -4.10 -1.18 -0.33
N TYR A 150 -4.22 -2.16 0.56
CA TYR A 150 -3.64 -2.07 1.90
C TYR A 150 -2.12 -2.32 1.86
N PRO A 151 -1.30 -1.60 2.64
CA PRO A 151 0.14 -1.91 2.74
C PRO A 151 0.40 -3.38 3.14
N PHE A 152 -0.31 -3.87 4.15
CA PHE A 152 -0.39 -5.28 4.51
C PHE A 152 -1.74 -5.86 4.07
N MET A 153 -1.72 -6.89 3.21
CA MET A 153 -2.92 -7.51 2.66
C MET A 153 -3.04 -8.96 3.15
N ARG A 154 -4.10 -9.26 3.91
CA ARG A 154 -4.42 -10.61 4.38
C ARG A 154 -5.94 -10.82 4.40
N ASN A 155 -6.39 -11.94 3.85
CA ASN A 155 -7.71 -12.50 4.15
C ASN A 155 -7.54 -13.48 5.32
N HIS A 156 -8.35 -13.31 6.36
CA HIS A 156 -8.31 -14.11 7.57
C HIS A 156 -9.73 -14.23 8.14
N ASN A 157 -10.05 -15.36 8.76
CA ASN A 157 -11.40 -15.73 9.14
C ASN A 157 -11.41 -16.39 10.52
N ASP A 158 -12.51 -16.25 11.25
CA ASP A 158 -12.69 -16.85 12.57
C ASP A 158 -13.13 -18.33 12.50
N LEU A 159 -12.89 -19.05 13.59
CA LEU A 159 -13.30 -20.44 13.72
C LEU A 159 -14.83 -20.56 13.65
N GLY A 160 -15.31 -21.41 12.74
CA GLY A 160 -16.72 -21.72 12.60
C GLY A 160 -17.50 -20.80 11.66
N GLN A 161 -16.86 -19.79 11.06
CA GLN A 161 -17.44 -19.05 9.93
C GLN A 161 -17.27 -19.83 8.62
N LYS A 162 -18.09 -19.51 7.62
CA LYS A 162 -17.96 -20.09 6.27
C LYS A 162 -16.64 -19.70 5.62
N ASP A 163 -16.13 -20.58 4.75
CA ASP A 163 -14.94 -20.31 3.96
C ASP A 163 -15.12 -19.02 3.14
N GLN A 164 -14.08 -18.20 3.14
CA GLN A 164 -14.05 -16.90 2.45
C GLN A 164 -12.73 -16.67 1.71
N ASP A 165 -11.96 -17.72 1.44
CA ASP A 165 -10.85 -17.61 0.51
C ASP A 165 -11.41 -17.33 -0.90
N PRO A 166 -10.67 -16.63 -1.79
CA PRO A 166 -11.22 -16.24 -3.08
C PRO A 166 -11.80 -17.41 -3.89
N ALA A 167 -11.28 -18.63 -3.74
CA ALA A 167 -11.75 -19.80 -4.49
C ALA A 167 -13.09 -20.38 -3.97
N SER A 168 -13.58 -19.95 -2.81
CA SER A 168 -14.86 -20.37 -2.25
C SER A 168 -16.08 -19.70 -2.92
N PHE A 169 -15.88 -18.63 -3.69
CA PHE A 169 -16.96 -17.82 -4.29
C PHE A 169 -17.30 -18.21 -5.73
N SER A 170 -18.32 -17.57 -6.31
CA SER A 170 -18.67 -17.72 -7.72
C SER A 170 -17.49 -17.46 -8.66
N TRP A 171 -17.55 -18.01 -9.87
CA TRP A 171 -16.51 -17.81 -10.88
C TRP A 171 -16.34 -16.32 -11.24
N GLU A 172 -17.45 -15.58 -11.28
CA GLU A 172 -17.49 -14.15 -11.55
C GLU A 172 -16.76 -13.36 -10.45
N ALA A 173 -17.06 -13.63 -9.18
CA ALA A 173 -16.38 -13.02 -8.04
C ALA A 173 -14.88 -13.37 -8.03
N GLN A 174 -14.53 -14.63 -8.30
CA GLN A 174 -13.14 -15.08 -8.44
C GLN A 174 -12.36 -14.27 -9.47
N GLN A 175 -12.94 -13.98 -10.65
CA GLN A 175 -12.24 -13.18 -11.66
C GLN A 175 -11.97 -11.75 -11.19
N ILE A 176 -12.92 -11.14 -10.47
CA ILE A 176 -12.79 -9.78 -9.94
C ILE A 176 -11.71 -9.75 -8.85
N MET A 177 -11.76 -10.68 -7.90
CA MET A 177 -10.76 -10.80 -6.83
C MET A 177 -9.37 -11.09 -7.38
N LYS A 178 -9.27 -11.98 -8.38
CA LYS A 178 -8.02 -12.26 -9.09
C LYS A 178 -7.46 -11.02 -9.77
N GLN A 179 -8.31 -10.21 -10.43
CA GLN A 179 -7.86 -8.98 -11.06
C GLN A 179 -7.31 -7.97 -10.04
N ALA A 180 -7.94 -7.86 -8.87
CA ALA A 180 -7.43 -7.03 -7.77
C ALA A 180 -6.04 -7.49 -7.30
N LEU A 181 -5.84 -8.81 -7.15
CA LEU A 181 -4.54 -9.39 -6.80
C LEU A 181 -3.48 -9.17 -7.89
N ILE A 182 -3.82 -9.38 -9.16
CA ILE A 182 -2.92 -9.14 -10.30
C ILE A 182 -2.46 -7.68 -10.31
N MET A 183 -3.39 -6.74 -10.11
CA MET A 183 -3.09 -5.31 -10.02
C MET A 183 -2.15 -4.99 -8.87
N ARG A 184 -2.38 -5.55 -7.68
CA ARG A 184 -1.47 -5.40 -6.53
C ARG A 184 -0.07 -5.93 -6.85
N TYR A 185 0.02 -7.13 -7.44
CA TYR A 185 1.29 -7.76 -7.77
C TYR A 185 2.06 -6.95 -8.82
N ALA A 186 1.36 -6.33 -9.77
CA ALA A 186 1.98 -5.44 -10.73
C ALA A 186 2.57 -4.18 -10.07
N LEU A 187 1.98 -3.70 -8.98
CA LEU A 187 2.44 -2.53 -8.21
C LEU A 187 3.51 -2.85 -7.16
N VAL A 188 3.98 -4.09 -7.02
CA VAL A 188 4.97 -4.46 -5.99
C VAL A 188 6.24 -3.59 -6.04
N PRO A 189 6.83 -3.25 -7.21
CA PRO A 189 7.97 -2.34 -7.23
C PRO A 189 7.67 -0.95 -6.66
N PHE A 190 6.47 -0.44 -6.92
CA PHE A 190 6.01 0.83 -6.35
C PHE A 190 5.82 0.73 -4.83
N TRP A 191 5.08 -0.29 -4.35
CA TRP A 191 4.92 -0.54 -2.91
C TRP A 191 6.25 -0.67 -2.18
N TYR A 192 7.18 -1.40 -2.77
CA TYR A 192 8.49 -1.65 -2.19
C TYR A 192 9.36 -0.39 -2.13
N THR A 193 9.27 0.46 -3.17
CA THR A 193 9.93 1.76 -3.18
C THR A 193 9.34 2.70 -2.12
N LEU A 194 8.02 2.70 -1.92
CA LEU A 194 7.39 3.45 -0.83
C LEU A 194 7.80 2.95 0.56
N HIS A 195 7.95 1.63 0.73
CA HIS A 195 8.49 1.07 1.98
C HIS A 195 9.93 1.51 2.24
N HIS A 196 10.77 1.59 1.20
CA HIS A 196 12.11 2.17 1.31
C HIS A 196 12.05 3.65 1.70
N GLU A 197 11.20 4.47 1.07
CA GLU A 197 11.02 5.88 1.46
C GLU A 197 10.55 6.03 2.91
N ALA A 198 9.59 5.20 3.34
CA ALA A 198 9.12 5.18 4.72
C ALA A 198 10.26 4.87 5.70
N ALA A 199 11.11 3.88 5.39
CA ALA A 199 12.23 3.49 6.23
C ALA A 199 13.34 4.56 6.29
N MET A 200 13.59 5.27 5.19
CA MET A 200 14.72 6.20 5.10
C MET A 200 14.39 7.63 5.51
N ILE A 201 13.17 8.10 5.20
CA ILE A 201 12.77 9.50 5.40
C ILE A 201 11.41 9.65 6.10
N SER A 202 10.91 8.58 6.73
CA SER A 202 9.69 8.60 7.56
C SER A 202 8.42 9.09 6.83
N ARG A 203 8.32 8.77 5.53
CA ARG A 203 7.08 9.04 4.76
C ARG A 203 5.99 8.02 5.06
N THR A 204 4.75 8.49 4.99
CA THR A 204 3.55 7.64 4.95
C THR A 204 3.46 6.90 3.62
N ILE A 205 2.97 5.65 3.63
CA ILE A 205 2.76 4.86 2.42
C ILE A 205 1.33 5.04 1.94
N VAL A 206 0.37 4.90 2.85
CA VAL A 206 -1.03 5.26 2.61
C VAL A 206 -1.34 6.50 3.43
N GLN A 207 -1.88 7.53 2.80
CA GLN A 207 -2.03 8.85 3.43
C GLN A 207 -3.36 9.53 3.12
N PRO A 208 -3.84 10.41 4.03
CA PRO A 208 -5.03 11.20 3.80
C PRO A 208 -4.86 12.10 2.58
N VAL A 209 -5.94 12.39 1.86
CA VAL A 209 -5.88 13.21 0.66
C VAL A 209 -5.33 14.62 0.96
N PHE A 210 -5.67 15.18 2.12
CA PHE A 210 -5.22 16.51 2.52
C PHE A 210 -3.70 16.64 2.74
N PHE A 211 -2.94 15.54 2.87
CA PHE A 211 -1.48 15.60 2.98
C PHE A 211 -0.85 16.14 1.68
N GLU A 212 -1.42 15.80 0.53
CA GLU A 212 -0.94 16.25 -0.78
C GLU A 212 -1.65 17.50 -1.29
N PHE A 213 -2.80 17.84 -0.69
CA PHE A 213 -3.66 18.97 -1.07
C PHE A 213 -4.05 19.83 0.14
N PRO A 214 -3.10 20.32 0.96
CA PRO A 214 -3.42 20.99 2.22
C PRO A 214 -4.14 22.34 2.03
N GLY A 215 -4.03 22.95 0.85
CA GLY A 215 -4.73 24.20 0.51
C GLY A 215 -6.18 24.00 0.02
N ASP A 216 -6.65 22.76 -0.07
CA ASP A 216 -8.01 22.43 -0.51
C ASP A 216 -8.83 21.90 0.67
N GLU A 217 -9.66 22.76 1.26
CA GLU A 217 -10.44 22.46 2.46
C GLU A 217 -11.42 21.28 2.27
N ASN A 218 -11.83 20.99 1.04
CA ASN A 218 -12.70 19.84 0.74
C ASN A 218 -12.02 18.50 1.11
N THR A 219 -10.69 18.48 1.19
CA THR A 219 -9.93 17.25 1.46
C THR A 219 -9.83 16.88 2.94
N TYR A 220 -10.17 17.80 3.86
CA TYR A 220 -9.91 17.65 5.29
C TYR A 220 -10.75 16.55 5.94
N ASN A 221 -12.00 16.39 5.47
CA ASN A 221 -12.94 15.41 6.01
C ASN A 221 -13.03 14.13 5.16
N ILE A 222 -12.10 13.93 4.20
CA ILE A 222 -12.09 12.73 3.37
C ILE A 222 -11.45 11.57 4.16
N ASP A 223 -12.28 10.62 4.56
CA ASP A 223 -11.89 9.38 5.24
C ASP A 223 -12.29 8.11 4.45
N GLN A 224 -12.94 8.27 3.30
CA GLN A 224 -13.37 7.19 2.40
C GLN A 224 -12.46 7.02 1.19
N GLN A 225 -11.52 7.94 0.98
CA GLN A 225 -10.52 7.89 -0.08
C GLN A 225 -9.14 8.05 0.54
N PHE A 226 -8.13 7.52 -0.13
CA PHE A 226 -6.76 7.64 0.32
C PHE A 226 -5.80 7.64 -0.86
N LEU A 227 -4.60 8.17 -0.61
CA LEU A 227 -3.50 8.15 -1.55
C LEU A 227 -2.52 7.03 -1.19
N ILE A 228 -1.96 6.39 -2.21
CA ILE A 228 -0.78 5.51 -2.10
C ILE A 228 0.42 6.28 -2.60
N GLY A 229 1.32 6.58 -1.67
CA GLY A 229 2.31 7.64 -1.82
C GLY A 229 1.62 8.91 -2.31
N ARG A 230 2.16 9.49 -3.37
CA ARG A 230 1.65 10.74 -3.97
C ARG A 230 0.94 10.52 -5.31
N ALA A 231 0.97 9.28 -5.80
CA ALA A 231 0.73 8.98 -7.21
C ALA A 231 -0.62 8.33 -7.49
N ILE A 232 -1.23 7.59 -6.54
CA ILE A 232 -2.47 6.84 -6.80
C ILE A 232 -3.53 7.22 -5.77
N LEU A 233 -4.67 7.75 -6.24
CA LEU A 233 -5.88 7.99 -5.44
C LEU A 233 -6.83 6.80 -5.57
N VAL A 234 -7.26 6.25 -4.43
CA VAL A 234 -8.21 5.13 -4.39
C VAL A 234 -9.54 5.62 -3.84
N SER A 235 -10.63 5.27 -4.51
CA SER A 235 -12.02 5.65 -4.17
C SER A 235 -12.92 4.41 -4.21
N PRO A 236 -12.88 3.57 -3.16
CA PRO A 236 -13.61 2.31 -3.09
C PRO A 236 -15.12 2.51 -2.96
N ASN A 237 -15.89 1.53 -3.41
CA ASN A 237 -17.31 1.45 -3.08
C ASN A 237 -17.49 0.75 -1.72
N LEU A 238 -18.06 1.48 -0.76
CA LEU A 238 -18.21 1.07 0.63
C LEU A 238 -19.66 0.77 1.05
N LYS A 239 -20.58 0.61 0.09
CA LYS A 239 -22.01 0.42 0.37
C LYS A 239 -22.57 -0.79 -0.39
N ALA A 240 -23.36 -1.61 0.31
CA ALA A 240 -24.06 -2.74 -0.29
C ALA A 240 -25.03 -2.29 -1.40
N GLY A 241 -25.05 -3.01 -2.52
CA GLY A 241 -25.90 -2.77 -3.67
C GLY A 241 -25.56 -1.52 -4.49
N ALA A 242 -24.55 -0.72 -4.09
CA ALA A 242 -24.20 0.48 -4.83
C ALA A 242 -23.44 0.15 -6.11
N THR A 243 -23.76 0.88 -7.19
CA THR A 243 -23.07 0.80 -8.48
C THR A 243 -22.33 2.08 -8.84
N SER A 244 -22.30 3.06 -7.93
CA SER A 244 -21.54 4.30 -8.07
C SER A 244 -20.93 4.69 -6.72
N VAL A 245 -19.87 5.50 -6.76
CA VAL A 245 -19.25 6.11 -5.57
C VAL A 245 -19.20 7.62 -5.76
N HIS A 246 -19.66 8.35 -4.74
CA HIS A 246 -19.53 9.80 -4.69
C HIS A 246 -18.16 10.16 -4.11
N ALA A 247 -17.24 10.62 -4.96
CA ALA A 247 -15.84 10.80 -4.60
C ALA A 247 -15.34 12.20 -4.99
N TYR A 248 -14.46 12.77 -4.17
CA TYR A 248 -13.79 14.02 -4.50
C TYR A 248 -12.52 13.74 -5.32
N ILE A 249 -12.42 14.35 -6.50
CA ILE A 249 -11.19 14.30 -7.30
C ILE A 249 -10.47 15.64 -7.12
N PRO A 250 -9.31 15.70 -6.44
CA PRO A 250 -8.61 16.96 -6.19
C PRO A 250 -8.23 17.71 -7.48
N SER A 251 -8.09 19.02 -7.40
CA SER A 251 -7.76 19.90 -8.54
C SER A 251 -6.33 19.70 -9.06
N ASP A 252 -6.12 18.61 -9.78
CA ASP A 252 -4.88 18.25 -10.50
C ASP A 252 -5.23 17.42 -11.74
N VAL A 253 -4.24 17.02 -12.53
CA VAL A 253 -4.44 16.06 -13.61
C VAL A 253 -4.54 14.65 -13.01
N TRP A 254 -5.58 13.92 -13.40
CA TRP A 254 -5.79 12.53 -13.00
C TRP A 254 -6.09 11.66 -14.21
N TYR A 255 -5.65 10.41 -14.16
CA TYR A 255 -5.93 9.39 -15.16
C TYR A 255 -6.50 8.15 -14.46
N GLU A 256 -7.56 7.56 -15.00
CA GLU A 256 -8.11 6.31 -14.49
C GLU A 256 -7.06 5.19 -14.53
N PHE A 257 -6.94 4.42 -13.45
CA PHE A 257 -6.02 3.29 -13.34
C PHE A 257 -6.80 1.98 -13.41
N PRO A 258 -6.42 1.01 -14.28
CA PRO A 258 -5.23 1.01 -15.15
C PRO A 258 -5.46 1.51 -16.59
N SER A 259 -6.68 1.91 -16.97
CA SER A 259 -7.04 2.23 -18.37
C SER A 259 -6.13 3.34 -18.95
N GLY A 260 -5.86 4.37 -18.16
CA GLY A 260 -5.06 5.53 -18.51
C GLY A 260 -5.86 6.70 -19.06
N VAL A 261 -7.20 6.59 -19.13
CA VAL A 261 -8.08 7.64 -19.65
C VAL A 261 -8.05 8.85 -18.71
N LYS A 262 -7.90 10.05 -19.25
CA LYS A 262 -7.86 11.29 -18.47
C LYS A 262 -9.22 11.58 -17.82
N VAL A 263 -9.20 11.92 -16.53
CA VAL A 263 -10.40 12.32 -15.78
C VAL A 263 -10.80 13.74 -16.18
N PRO A 264 -12.06 13.98 -16.61
CA PRO A 264 -12.48 15.29 -17.09
C PRO A 264 -12.84 16.28 -15.97
N ASN A 265 -13.38 15.78 -14.85
CA ASN A 265 -13.92 16.58 -13.75
C ASN A 265 -12.97 16.52 -12.54
N VAL A 266 -12.41 17.65 -12.14
CA VAL A 266 -11.42 17.77 -11.05
C VAL A 266 -11.73 19.00 -10.19
N GLY A 267 -11.27 18.99 -8.94
CA GLY A 267 -11.60 20.01 -7.93
C GLY A 267 -13.05 19.96 -7.43
N ILE A 268 -13.77 18.86 -7.69
CA ILE A 268 -15.18 18.70 -7.33
C ILE A 268 -15.49 17.27 -6.91
N TYR A 269 -16.58 17.10 -6.17
CA TYR A 269 -17.19 15.79 -5.95
C TYR A 269 -17.88 15.31 -7.23
N THR A 270 -17.67 14.05 -7.60
CA THR A 270 -18.20 13.42 -8.80
C THR A 270 -18.75 12.03 -8.47
N ASP A 271 -19.88 11.67 -9.08
CA ASP A 271 -20.37 10.29 -9.05
C ASP A 271 -19.61 9.46 -10.09
N LEU A 272 -18.78 8.54 -9.61
CA LEU A 272 -17.99 7.64 -10.43
C LEU A 272 -18.70 6.31 -10.56
N ASP A 273 -18.75 5.77 -11.78
CA ASP A 273 -19.25 4.41 -12.02
C ASP A 273 -18.39 3.40 -11.25
N ALA A 274 -19.05 2.54 -10.48
CA ALA A 274 -18.44 1.57 -9.58
C ALA A 274 -19.25 0.27 -9.55
N PRO A 275 -19.47 -0.41 -10.70
CA PRO A 275 -20.08 -1.74 -10.73
C PRO A 275 -19.22 -2.73 -9.92
N LEU A 276 -19.77 -3.90 -9.59
CA LEU A 276 -19.08 -4.89 -8.73
C LEU A 276 -17.68 -5.26 -9.25
N SER A 277 -17.49 -5.26 -10.56
CA SER A 277 -16.22 -5.55 -11.23
C SER A 277 -15.17 -4.44 -11.16
N LYS A 278 -15.49 -3.25 -10.62
CA LYS A 278 -14.63 -2.07 -10.66
C LYS A 278 -14.44 -1.45 -9.27
N ILE A 279 -13.18 -1.17 -8.96
CA ILE A 279 -12.77 -0.21 -7.93
C ILE A 279 -12.18 1.03 -8.63
N ASN A 280 -12.60 2.22 -8.21
CA ASN A 280 -12.06 3.45 -8.79
C ASN A 280 -10.69 3.74 -8.18
N ALA A 281 -9.67 3.78 -9.03
CA ALA A 281 -8.33 4.24 -8.71
C ALA A 281 -7.84 5.15 -9.83
N HIS A 282 -7.03 6.17 -9.49
CA HIS A 282 -6.55 7.16 -10.45
C HIS A 282 -5.08 7.47 -10.21
N VAL A 283 -4.29 7.53 -11.28
CA VAL A 283 -2.90 7.98 -11.24
C VAL A 283 -2.85 9.50 -11.43
N ARG A 284 -2.18 10.20 -10.52
CA ARG A 284 -1.95 11.64 -10.57
C ARG A 284 -0.93 11.97 -11.66
N GLY A 285 -1.19 13.03 -12.43
CA GLY A 285 -0.23 13.59 -13.37
C GLY A 285 1.02 14.11 -12.66
N GLY A 286 2.17 14.01 -13.31
CA GLY A 286 3.46 14.36 -12.73
C GLY A 286 4.21 13.18 -12.11
N PHE A 287 3.65 11.97 -12.13
CA PHE A 287 4.24 10.79 -11.50
C PHE A 287 4.57 9.67 -12.49
N ILE A 288 5.67 8.98 -12.23
CA ILE A 288 6.09 7.74 -12.90
C ILE A 288 5.99 6.61 -11.89
N VAL A 289 5.14 5.62 -12.17
CA VAL A 289 4.89 4.46 -11.32
C VAL A 289 5.61 3.24 -11.90
N PRO A 290 6.65 2.69 -11.23
CA PRO A 290 7.27 1.45 -11.66
C PRO A 290 6.38 0.25 -11.32
N MET A 291 6.14 -0.58 -12.32
CA MET A 291 5.36 -1.80 -12.23
C MET A 291 6.17 -2.98 -12.75
N GLN A 292 5.71 -4.20 -12.48
CA GLN A 292 6.30 -5.42 -13.01
C GLN A 292 5.22 -6.33 -13.57
N THR A 293 5.54 -7.14 -14.58
CA THR A 293 4.61 -8.18 -15.02
C THR A 293 4.37 -9.15 -13.87
N PRO A 294 3.14 -9.33 -13.39
CA PRO A 294 2.87 -10.09 -12.18
C PRO A 294 3.12 -11.59 -12.40
N GLY A 295 3.64 -12.26 -11.37
CA GLY A 295 3.78 -13.72 -11.31
C GLY A 295 2.81 -14.32 -10.29
N ALA A 296 2.70 -15.66 -10.27
CA ALA A 296 1.87 -16.36 -9.28
C ALA A 296 2.32 -16.14 -7.83
N ASN A 297 3.60 -15.80 -7.63
CA ASN A 297 4.20 -15.40 -6.35
C ASN A 297 5.35 -14.42 -6.63
N LEU A 298 5.90 -13.80 -5.59
CA LEU A 298 7.00 -12.85 -5.74
C LEU A 298 8.33 -13.50 -6.17
N MET A 299 8.55 -14.78 -5.90
CA MET A 299 9.77 -15.48 -6.37
C MET A 299 9.82 -15.53 -7.90
N ILE A 300 8.67 -15.71 -8.54
CA ILE A 300 8.53 -15.66 -10.00
C ILE A 300 8.44 -14.22 -10.47
N GLY A 301 7.55 -13.43 -9.87
CA GLY A 301 7.23 -12.07 -10.31
C GLY A 301 8.45 -11.15 -10.34
N ARG A 302 9.36 -11.26 -9.37
CA ARG A 302 10.57 -10.41 -9.27
C ARG A 302 11.56 -10.62 -10.43
N GLY A 303 11.49 -11.73 -11.16
CA GLY A 303 12.30 -11.99 -12.35
C GLY A 303 11.67 -11.50 -13.66
N ASN A 304 10.42 -11.04 -13.62
CA ASN A 304 9.69 -10.62 -14.81
C ASN A 304 10.07 -9.19 -15.24
N PRO A 305 9.79 -8.80 -16.49
CA PRO A 305 10.10 -7.45 -16.95
C PRO A 305 9.24 -6.36 -16.26
N PHE A 306 9.83 -5.18 -16.15
CA PHE A 306 9.22 -3.96 -15.63
C PHE A 306 8.35 -3.27 -16.70
N THR A 307 7.40 -2.49 -16.20
CA THR A 307 6.61 -1.51 -16.95
C THR A 307 6.74 -0.16 -16.25
N LEU A 308 6.99 0.92 -16.99
CA LEU A 308 6.86 2.28 -16.47
C LEU A 308 5.52 2.87 -16.91
N LEU A 309 4.65 3.16 -15.93
CA LEU A 309 3.43 3.94 -16.15
C LEU A 309 3.74 5.42 -15.89
N ILE A 310 3.67 6.24 -16.93
CA ILE A 310 4.06 7.65 -16.90
C ILE A 310 2.80 8.50 -17.08
N ALA A 311 2.37 9.18 -16.03
CA ALA A 311 1.22 10.09 -16.08
C ALA A 311 1.71 11.53 -16.30
N GLN A 312 1.45 12.11 -17.48
CA GLN A 312 1.86 13.50 -17.74
C GLN A 312 1.10 14.48 -16.84
N SER A 313 1.82 15.43 -16.24
CA SER A 313 1.19 16.58 -15.60
C SER A 313 0.58 17.52 -16.65
N GLN A 314 -0.06 18.59 -16.19
CA GLN A 314 -0.50 19.69 -17.07
C GLN A 314 0.63 20.34 -17.88
N TRP A 315 1.89 20.19 -17.44
CA TRP A 315 3.10 20.70 -18.11
C TRP A 315 3.85 19.64 -18.91
N GLY A 316 3.29 18.44 -19.05
CA GLY A 316 3.93 17.35 -19.79
C GLY A 316 5.15 16.74 -19.09
N ASN A 317 5.38 17.07 -17.82
CA ASN A 317 6.47 16.48 -17.04
C ASN A 317 5.95 15.37 -16.12
N ALA A 318 6.85 14.50 -15.69
CA ALA A 318 6.60 13.49 -14.67
C ALA A 318 7.91 13.04 -14.02
N SER A 319 7.84 12.54 -12.79
CA SER A 319 9.01 11.99 -12.09
C SER A 319 8.65 10.77 -11.23
N GLY A 320 9.62 9.92 -10.99
CA GLY A 320 9.48 8.77 -10.10
C GLY A 320 10.82 8.13 -9.81
N ASN A 321 10.82 7.12 -8.97
CA ASN A 321 12.02 6.39 -8.57
C ASN A 321 11.72 4.89 -8.43
N LEU A 322 12.78 4.10 -8.38
CA LEU A 322 12.72 2.66 -8.12
C LEU A 322 13.88 2.27 -7.19
N PHE A 323 13.53 1.72 -6.03
CA PHE A 323 14.46 1.02 -5.15
C PHE A 323 14.32 -0.49 -5.36
N TRP A 324 15.44 -1.19 -5.55
CA TRP A 324 15.43 -2.63 -5.81
C TRP A 324 16.66 -3.34 -5.23
N ASP A 325 16.46 -4.20 -4.25
CA ASP A 325 17.49 -5.07 -3.68
C ASP A 325 17.03 -6.54 -3.75
N ASP A 326 17.66 -7.44 -2.99
CA ASP A 326 17.30 -8.86 -2.96
C ASP A 326 15.93 -9.17 -2.32
N GLY A 327 15.34 -8.22 -1.60
CA GLY A 327 14.05 -8.35 -0.94
C GLY A 327 14.08 -8.91 0.49
N ASP A 328 15.23 -9.34 1.01
CA ASP A 328 15.29 -10.19 2.22
C ASP A 328 16.51 -9.94 3.12
N SER A 329 17.63 -9.44 2.60
CA SER A 329 18.83 -9.16 3.40
C SER A 329 18.62 -8.01 4.37
N THR A 330 19.17 -8.13 5.59
CA THR A 330 18.97 -7.12 6.65
C THR A 330 19.78 -5.85 6.47
N ASP A 331 20.85 -5.89 5.68
CA ASP A 331 21.91 -4.88 5.61
C ASP A 331 22.12 -4.34 4.20
N SER A 332 21.16 -4.55 3.29
CA SER A 332 21.32 -4.19 1.88
C SER A 332 21.58 -2.69 1.68
N ILE A 333 20.95 -1.85 2.52
CA ILE A 333 21.11 -0.40 2.48
C ILE A 333 22.50 0.00 2.98
N GLU A 334 22.93 -0.53 4.13
CA GLU A 334 24.23 -0.26 4.75
C GLU A 334 25.39 -0.71 3.86
N THR A 335 25.27 -1.89 3.25
CA THR A 335 26.28 -2.46 2.34
C THR A 335 26.16 -1.93 0.91
N LYS A 336 25.13 -1.13 0.62
CA LYS A 336 24.79 -0.63 -0.71
C LYS A 336 24.62 -1.74 -1.75
N THR A 337 24.09 -2.90 -1.37
CA THR A 337 23.79 -4.04 -2.26
C THR A 337 22.37 -3.93 -2.83
N TYR A 338 22.11 -2.81 -3.51
CA TYR A 338 20.83 -2.50 -4.14
C TYR A 338 21.04 -1.78 -5.48
N ASN A 339 19.94 -1.59 -6.21
CA ASN A 339 19.81 -0.72 -7.36
C ASN A 339 18.87 0.44 -7.00
N TYR A 340 19.24 1.65 -7.39
CA TYR A 340 18.40 2.84 -7.23
C TYR A 340 18.41 3.65 -8.52
N LEU A 341 17.22 3.86 -9.06
CA LEU A 341 16.99 4.58 -10.31
C LEU A 341 16.03 5.74 -10.09
N GLU A 342 16.25 6.83 -10.81
CA GLU A 342 15.28 7.92 -10.93
C GLU A 342 14.83 8.07 -12.38
N PHE A 343 13.55 8.37 -12.54
CA PHE A 343 12.88 8.53 -13.81
C PHE A 343 12.40 9.97 -13.94
N SER A 344 12.55 10.53 -15.12
CA SER A 344 12.02 11.85 -15.44
C SER A 344 11.46 11.86 -16.86
N LEU A 345 10.30 12.49 -17.02
CA LEU A 345 9.78 12.91 -18.31
C LEU A 345 9.96 14.43 -18.41
N THR A 346 10.69 14.88 -19.43
CA THR A 346 10.86 16.29 -19.76
C THR A 346 10.29 16.59 -21.14
N ASP A 347 9.98 17.88 -21.39
CA ASP A 347 9.58 18.40 -22.70
C ASP A 347 8.34 17.72 -23.31
N ALA A 348 7.53 17.03 -22.48
CA ALA A 348 6.41 16.19 -22.88
C ALA A 348 6.73 15.01 -23.80
N ASN A 349 8.01 14.75 -24.09
CA ASN A 349 8.41 13.76 -25.09
C ASN A 349 9.72 13.00 -24.83
N ARG A 350 10.39 13.23 -23.70
CA ARG A 350 11.69 12.62 -23.41
C ARG A 350 11.74 12.02 -22.01
N VAL A 351 11.76 10.69 -21.94
CA VAL A 351 11.92 9.92 -20.71
C VAL A 351 13.40 9.61 -20.50
N THR A 352 13.93 9.99 -19.35
CA THR A 352 15.29 9.65 -18.91
C THR A 352 15.22 8.73 -17.69
N MET A 353 16.00 7.66 -17.72
CA MET A 353 16.18 6.69 -16.64
C MET A 353 17.63 6.76 -16.18
N ASN A 354 17.87 7.33 -15.00
CA ASN A 354 19.21 7.49 -14.44
C ASN A 354 19.44 6.44 -13.34
N ALA A 355 20.48 5.64 -13.48
CA ALA A 355 20.87 4.64 -12.49
C ALA A 355 22.00 5.21 -11.61
N PHE A 356 21.71 5.38 -10.31
CA PHE A 356 22.65 5.98 -9.36
C PHE A 356 23.41 4.94 -8.55
N VAL A 357 22.73 3.84 -8.21
CA VAL A 357 23.34 2.67 -7.57
C VAL A 357 22.94 1.45 -8.40
N THR A 358 23.90 0.59 -8.72
CA THR A 358 23.69 -0.58 -9.59
C THR A 358 24.44 -1.81 -9.05
N ASN A 359 24.44 -2.00 -7.73
CA ASN A 359 25.30 -2.99 -7.07
C ASN A 359 24.61 -4.34 -6.88
N TYR A 360 23.30 -4.42 -7.10
CA TYR A 360 22.57 -5.68 -7.06
C TYR A 360 22.44 -6.27 -8.48
N LYS A 361 23.19 -7.35 -8.74
CA LYS A 361 23.30 -7.95 -10.09
C LYS A 361 22.48 -9.22 -10.28
N ASP A 362 21.89 -9.76 -9.21
CA ASP A 362 21.19 -11.06 -9.27
C ASP A 362 19.74 -10.95 -9.77
N SER A 363 19.25 -9.75 -10.04
CA SER A 363 17.91 -9.53 -10.61
C SER A 363 18.00 -8.77 -11.94
N PRO A 364 17.33 -9.26 -13.00
CA PRO A 364 17.32 -8.59 -14.30
C PRO A 364 16.45 -7.32 -14.23
N MET A 365 17.05 -6.15 -14.41
CA MET A 365 16.35 -4.84 -14.43
C MET A 365 15.76 -4.54 -15.82
N ARG A 366 15.12 -5.53 -16.45
CA ARG A 366 14.62 -5.43 -17.83
C ARG A 366 13.31 -4.67 -17.90
N LEU A 367 13.29 -3.55 -18.61
CA LEU A 367 12.10 -2.77 -18.94
C LEU A 367 11.53 -3.25 -20.28
N ASP A 368 10.25 -3.64 -20.28
CA ASP A 368 9.58 -4.10 -21.49
C ASP A 368 8.56 -3.10 -22.04
N ILE A 369 7.86 -2.39 -21.15
CA ILE A 369 6.77 -1.49 -21.53
C ILE A 369 6.97 -0.10 -20.93
N VAL A 370 6.78 0.93 -21.74
CA VAL A 370 6.54 2.31 -21.29
C VAL A 370 5.16 2.74 -21.77
N LYS A 371 4.25 2.99 -20.82
CA LYS A 371 2.90 3.49 -21.06
C LYS A 371 2.82 4.94 -20.61
N VAL A 372 2.71 5.87 -21.56
CA VAL A 372 2.65 7.31 -21.31
C VAL A 372 1.22 7.81 -21.51
N LEU A 373 0.65 8.41 -20.47
CA LEU A 373 -0.71 8.94 -20.43
C LEU A 373 -0.72 10.45 -20.67
N GLY A 374 -1.70 10.95 -21.42
CA GLY A 374 -1.87 12.39 -21.67
C GLY A 374 -0.95 12.95 -22.76
N VAL A 375 -0.47 12.11 -23.68
CA VAL A 375 0.30 12.54 -24.85
C VAL A 375 -0.65 13.20 -25.84
N ASN A 376 -0.79 14.52 -25.76
CA ASN A 376 -1.85 15.29 -26.43
C ASN A 376 -1.62 15.55 -27.95
N LYS A 377 -0.51 15.09 -28.50
CA LYS A 377 -0.16 15.22 -29.92
C LYS A 377 0.14 13.84 -30.51
N PRO A 378 -0.23 13.57 -31.77
CA PRO A 378 0.06 12.29 -32.39
C PRO A 378 1.56 12.04 -32.50
N VAL A 379 1.95 10.81 -32.13
CA VAL A 379 3.35 10.39 -32.13
C VAL A 379 3.74 9.90 -33.52
N ASN A 380 4.80 10.48 -34.09
CA ASN A 380 5.32 10.16 -35.41
C ASN A 380 6.41 9.09 -35.36
N SER A 381 7.34 9.18 -34.41
CA SER A 381 8.43 8.22 -34.23
C SER A 381 8.87 8.13 -32.78
N VAL A 382 9.44 6.99 -32.40
CA VAL A 382 10.07 6.74 -31.10
C VAL A 382 11.54 6.39 -31.34
N ASN A 383 12.42 6.92 -30.50
CA ASN A 383 13.83 6.55 -30.42
C ASN A 383 14.15 6.01 -29.03
N VAL A 384 14.99 4.97 -28.97
CA VAL A 384 15.57 4.42 -27.73
C VAL A 384 17.08 4.56 -27.83
N ASN A 385 17.67 5.31 -26.90
CA ASN A 385 19.12 5.61 -26.88
C ASN A 385 19.64 6.11 -28.24
N GLY A 386 18.90 7.04 -28.87
CA GLY A 386 19.24 7.65 -30.15
C GLY A 386 19.00 6.79 -31.39
N LYS A 387 18.46 5.57 -31.24
CA LYS A 387 18.13 4.68 -32.36
C LYS A 387 16.63 4.58 -32.55
N THR A 388 16.18 4.64 -33.80
CA THR A 388 14.76 4.48 -34.15
C THR A 388 14.21 3.14 -33.67
N TYR A 389 13.08 3.20 -32.98
CA TYR A 389 12.38 2.07 -32.40
C TYR A 389 10.97 1.97 -32.99
N LYS A 390 10.59 0.78 -33.43
CA LYS A 390 9.38 0.58 -34.27
C LYS A 390 8.17 0.07 -33.49
N SER A 391 8.37 -0.56 -32.34
CA SER A 391 7.29 -1.20 -31.58
C SER A 391 6.63 -0.18 -30.64
N PHE A 392 5.76 0.65 -31.21
CA PHE A 392 4.92 1.55 -30.45
C PHE A 392 3.52 1.67 -31.04
N LEU A 393 2.55 2.00 -30.19
CA LEU A 393 1.18 2.33 -30.56
C LEU A 393 0.81 3.66 -29.94
N TYR A 394 0.11 4.50 -30.68
CA TYR A 394 -0.49 5.72 -30.16
C TYR A 394 -2.00 5.66 -30.35
N ASN A 395 -2.73 5.68 -29.24
CA ASN A 395 -4.19 5.77 -29.22
C ASN A 395 -4.57 7.27 -29.17
N ILE A 396 -5.10 7.77 -30.29
CA ILE A 396 -5.50 9.18 -30.43
C ILE A 396 -6.66 9.53 -29.49
N PRO A 397 -7.78 8.79 -29.44
CA PRO A 397 -8.89 9.10 -28.53
C PRO A 397 -8.48 9.22 -27.05
N ASP A 398 -7.67 8.29 -26.56
CA ASP A 398 -7.30 8.20 -25.15
C ASP A 398 -6.02 8.97 -24.81
N GLN A 399 -5.30 9.47 -25.83
CA GLN A 399 -4.02 10.18 -25.70
C GLN A 399 -2.95 9.34 -24.98
N ILE A 400 -2.85 8.05 -25.35
CA ILE A 400 -1.94 7.08 -24.74
C ILE A 400 -0.88 6.64 -25.76
N LEU A 401 0.39 6.81 -25.40
CA LEU A 401 1.52 6.17 -26.09
C LEU A 401 1.92 4.89 -25.35
N LEU A 402 1.97 3.78 -26.07
CA LEU A 402 2.47 2.51 -25.59
C LEU A 402 3.71 2.11 -26.39
N VAL A 403 4.87 2.11 -25.75
CA VAL A 403 6.10 1.52 -26.30
C VAL A 403 6.28 0.15 -25.64
N TYR A 404 6.46 -0.91 -26.43
CA TYR A 404 6.41 -2.28 -25.92
C TYR A 404 7.45 -3.18 -26.61
N GLY A 405 7.83 -4.29 -25.97
CA GLY A 405 8.85 -5.19 -26.48
C GLY A 405 10.27 -4.63 -26.36
N LEU A 406 10.50 -3.73 -25.39
CA LEU A 406 11.75 -2.99 -25.24
C LEU A 406 12.94 -3.89 -24.89
N ASP A 407 12.72 -4.86 -24.00
CA ASP A 407 13.76 -5.72 -23.38
C ASP A 407 15.02 -4.92 -22.96
N LEU A 408 14.81 -3.72 -22.43
CA LEU A 408 15.87 -2.76 -22.13
C LEU A 408 16.39 -2.99 -20.71
N ASP A 409 17.64 -3.43 -20.55
CA ASP A 409 18.28 -3.51 -19.23
C ASP A 409 18.53 -2.10 -18.69
N MET A 410 17.70 -1.62 -17.76
CA MET A 410 17.71 -0.25 -17.22
C MET A 410 19.04 0.14 -16.56
N ILE A 411 19.87 -0.83 -16.14
CA ILE A 411 21.15 -0.59 -15.46
C ILE A 411 22.37 -0.88 -16.34
N ALA A 412 22.19 -1.14 -17.64
CA ALA A 412 23.28 -1.39 -18.57
C ALA A 412 24.19 -0.15 -18.79
N GLN A 413 23.64 1.05 -18.58
CA GLN A 413 24.33 2.33 -18.69
C GLN A 413 23.87 3.26 -17.55
N ALA A 414 24.67 4.28 -17.24
CA ALA A 414 24.33 5.24 -16.18
C ALA A 414 23.04 6.04 -16.47
N SER A 415 22.75 6.28 -17.75
CA SER A 415 21.56 6.98 -18.20
C SER A 415 21.03 6.34 -19.48
N GLN A 416 19.72 6.17 -19.55
CA GLN A 416 19.02 5.69 -20.74
C GLN A 416 17.86 6.59 -21.09
N VAL A 417 17.58 6.70 -22.38
CA VAL A 417 16.64 7.69 -22.92
C VAL A 417 15.67 7.03 -23.88
N ILE A 418 14.39 7.30 -23.69
CA ILE A 418 13.32 7.01 -24.65
C ILE A 418 12.68 8.34 -25.00
N GLU A 419 12.66 8.69 -26.28
CA GLU A 419 12.11 9.95 -26.76
C GLU A 419 11.21 9.73 -27.96
N TRP A 420 10.27 10.64 -28.19
CA TRP A 420 9.40 10.59 -29.35
C TRP A 420 9.21 11.94 -30.02
N THR A 421 8.88 11.90 -31.31
CA THR A 421 8.53 13.08 -32.09
C THR A 421 7.04 13.13 -32.34
N PHE A 422 6.50 14.32 -32.51
CA PHE A 422 5.11 14.52 -32.87
C PHE A 422 4.96 14.67 -34.39
N THR A 423 3.81 14.31 -34.92
CA THR A 423 3.42 14.73 -36.27
C THR A 423 3.27 16.26 -36.29
N ASN A 424 3.82 16.89 -37.33
CA ASN A 424 3.68 18.33 -37.55
C ASN A 424 2.24 18.78 -37.77
#